data_AF-A0A2V7ULQ1-F1
#
_entry.id   AF-A0A2V7ULQ1-F1
#
_cell.length_a   1.000
_cell.length_b   1.000
_cell.length_c   1.000
_cell.angle_alpha   90.00
_cell.angle_beta   90.00
_cell.angle_gamma   90.00
#
_symmetry.space_group_name_H-M   'P 1'
#
loop_
_entity.id
_entity.type
_entity.pdbx_description
1 polymer ?
#
loop_
_entity_poly.entity_id
_entity_poly.type
_entity_poly.pdbx_seq_one_letter_code
_entity_poly.pdbx_strand_id
1 'polypeptide(L)'
;MTANGLDCARAEELLSDHLEGVLDPLLARELEDHVRSCAACRGLREALVEVVEALRSYPTVEPAAGLAARVARAAILHAQQRRTAAFAPRMPSWLQAVAAGLSILTTVGILVAQGGTARAAGRLVERTTSAGTYVLEKKDRLLEDFRILRVVVGAAIEGRLDRVSDRVEDYRRLLERRRETEQQRLPSPPPRPQPEPEKKTSLPNSTGSRHVERDVKRSNQ
;
A
#
# COMPACT_ATOMS: atom_id res chain seq x y z
N MET A 1 -13.61 32.67 12.63
CA MET A 1 -13.63 32.68 14.11
C MET A 1 -13.74 31.24 14.56
N THR A 2 -12.64 30.69 15.08
CA THR A 2 -12.50 29.30 15.52
C THR A 2 -13.02 29.16 16.95
N ALA A 3 -14.22 28.61 17.11
CA ALA A 3 -14.70 28.10 18.39
C ALA A 3 -14.74 26.57 18.25
N ASN A 4 -13.86 25.87 18.98
CA ASN A 4 -13.41 24.49 18.77
C ASN A 4 -12.50 24.27 17.56
N GLY A 5 -11.54 23.34 17.68
CA GLY A 5 -10.39 23.16 16.77
C GLY A 5 -10.67 22.82 15.31
N LEU A 6 -11.94 22.89 14.90
CA LEU A 6 -12.43 22.64 13.56
C LEU A 6 -12.71 23.99 12.87
N ASP A 7 -12.07 24.22 11.73
CA ASP A 7 -12.35 25.39 10.88
C ASP A 7 -13.50 25.13 9.90
N CYS A 8 -13.98 26.18 9.24
CA CYS A 8 -15.12 26.07 8.32
C CYS A 8 -14.79 25.21 7.11
N ALA A 9 -13.59 25.32 6.54
CA ALA A 9 -13.21 24.55 5.34
C ALA A 9 -13.25 23.04 5.64
N ARG A 10 -12.71 22.65 6.79
CA ARG A 10 -12.77 21.28 7.25
C ARG A 10 -14.19 20.84 7.61
N ALA A 11 -15.00 21.74 8.18
CA ALA A 11 -16.40 21.46 8.44
C ALA A 11 -17.17 21.13 7.16
N GLU A 12 -16.98 21.92 6.10
CA GLU A 12 -17.63 21.75 4.81
C GLU A 12 -17.32 20.38 4.18
N GLU A 13 -16.06 19.95 4.24
CA GLU A 13 -15.65 18.62 3.76
C GLU A 13 -16.36 17.47 4.50
N LEU A 14 -16.59 17.63 5.80
CA LEU A 14 -17.13 16.59 6.67
C LEU A 14 -18.66 16.52 6.68
N LEU A 15 -19.37 17.53 6.16
CA LEU A 15 -20.83 17.57 6.19
C LEU A 15 -21.48 16.42 5.40
N SER A 16 -20.92 16.02 4.26
CA SER A 16 -21.45 14.89 3.47
C SER A 16 -21.38 13.58 4.26
N ASP A 17 -20.21 13.26 4.79
CA ASP A 17 -19.95 12.06 5.59
C ASP A 17 -20.82 12.03 6.86
N HIS A 18 -21.05 13.20 7.47
CA HIS A 18 -21.94 13.33 8.62
C HIS A 18 -23.40 13.07 8.27
N LEU A 19 -23.90 13.57 7.14
CA LEU A 19 -25.27 13.32 6.66
C LEU A 19 -25.50 11.85 6.25
N GLU A 20 -24.45 11.17 5.80
CA GLU A 20 -24.46 9.74 5.50
C GLU A 20 -24.27 8.85 6.74
N GLY A 21 -23.90 9.44 7.89
CA GLY A 21 -23.68 8.72 9.15
C GLY A 21 -22.42 7.84 9.15
N VAL A 22 -21.45 8.15 8.28
CA VAL A 22 -20.19 7.40 8.14
C VAL A 22 -19.03 7.99 8.94
N LEU A 23 -19.23 9.19 9.51
CA LEU A 23 -18.24 9.91 10.28
C LEU A 23 -18.00 9.26 11.66
N ASP A 24 -16.75 9.26 12.13
CA ASP A 24 -16.40 8.80 13.47
C ASP A 24 -17.16 9.60 14.56
N PRO A 25 -17.64 8.98 15.66
CA PRO A 25 -18.46 9.66 16.67
C PRO A 25 -17.78 10.87 17.35
N LEU A 26 -16.46 10.86 17.51
CA LEU A 26 -15.74 12.01 18.08
C LEU A 26 -15.74 13.18 17.10
N LEU A 27 -15.39 12.89 15.84
CA LEU A 27 -15.34 13.89 14.77
C LEU A 27 -16.74 14.44 14.42
N ALA A 28 -17.78 13.60 14.53
CA ALA A 28 -19.16 14.04 14.38
C ALA A 28 -19.57 15.04 15.47
N ARG A 29 -19.17 14.81 16.72
CA ARG A 29 -19.43 15.75 17.83
C ARG A 29 -18.71 17.08 17.63
N GLU A 30 -17.44 17.05 17.23
CA GLU A 30 -16.67 18.26 16.94
C GLU A 30 -17.30 19.07 15.81
N LEU A 31 -17.76 18.41 14.74
CA LEU A 31 -18.49 19.04 13.65
C LEU A 31 -19.82 19.64 14.11
N GLU A 32 -20.60 18.91 14.91
CA GLU A 32 -21.85 19.41 15.46
C GLU A 32 -21.64 20.65 16.34
N ASP A 33 -20.61 20.65 17.18
CA ASP A 33 -20.26 21.80 18.01
C ASP A 33 -19.88 23.02 17.16
N HIS A 34 -19.11 22.81 16.08
CA HIS A 34 -18.80 23.85 15.11
C HIS A 34 -20.06 24.39 14.43
N VAL A 35 -20.93 23.51 13.93
CA VAL A 35 -22.19 23.88 13.26
C VAL A 35 -23.13 24.66 14.20
N ARG A 36 -23.17 24.29 15.50
CA ARG A 36 -23.94 25.04 16.51
C ARG A 36 -23.40 26.44 16.77
N SER A 37 -22.10 26.68 16.59
CA SER A 37 -21.48 27.99 16.84
C SER A 37 -21.30 28.85 15.57
N CYS A 38 -21.20 28.24 14.38
CA CYS A 38 -20.96 28.92 13.11
C CYS A 38 -22.23 29.02 12.26
N ALA A 39 -22.73 30.24 12.05
CA ALA A 39 -23.94 30.47 11.24
C ALA A 39 -23.79 30.01 9.77
N ALA A 40 -22.61 30.20 9.17
CA ALA A 40 -22.36 29.81 7.77
C ALA A 40 -22.47 28.28 7.58
N CYS A 41 -21.78 27.50 8.42
CA CYS A 41 -21.83 26.04 8.35
C CYS A 41 -23.21 25.48 8.71
N ARG A 42 -23.98 26.17 9.58
CA ARG A 42 -25.38 25.84 9.87
C ARG A 42 -26.25 25.97 8.63
N GLY A 43 -26.18 27.10 7.94
CA GLY A 43 -26.94 27.34 6.71
C GLY A 43 -26.56 26.37 5.59
N LEU A 44 -25.27 26.04 5.45
CA LEU A 44 -24.82 25.04 4.48
C LEU A 44 -25.38 23.65 4.81
N ARG A 45 -25.34 23.23 6.07
CA ARG A 45 -25.90 21.94 6.50
C ARG A 45 -27.40 21.87 6.19
N GLU A 46 -28.14 22.93 6.48
CA GLU A 46 -29.58 23.02 6.19
C GLU A 46 -29.86 22.88 4.68
N ALA A 47 -29.12 23.61 3.84
CA ALA A 47 -29.23 23.50 2.39
C ALA A 47 -28.91 22.08 1.87
N LEU A 48 -27.88 21.43 2.42
CA LEU A 48 -27.55 20.04 2.06
C LEU A 48 -28.65 19.06 2.47
N VAL A 49 -29.22 19.23 3.67
CA VAL A 49 -30.35 18.40 4.14
C VAL A 49 -31.53 18.55 3.19
N GLU A 50 -31.89 19.78 2.81
CA GLU A 50 -32.99 20.05 1.87
C GLU A 50 -32.78 19.33 0.53
N VAL A 51 -31.58 19.41 -0.05
CA VAL A 51 -31.25 18.73 -1.31
C VAL A 51 -31.33 17.21 -1.15
N VAL A 52 -30.78 16.65 -0.08
CA VAL A 52 -30.80 15.21 0.17
C VAL A 52 -32.22 14.69 0.37
N GLU A 53 -33.06 15.42 1.11
CA GLU A 53 -34.46 15.07 1.30
C GLU A 53 -35.26 15.17 -0.01
N ALA A 54 -35.03 16.20 -0.82
CA ALA A 54 -35.61 16.32 -2.14
C ALA A 54 -35.23 15.13 -3.03
N LEU A 55 -33.98 14.69 -3.03
CA LEU A 55 -33.53 13.51 -3.78
C LEU A 55 -34.13 12.21 -3.24
N ARG A 56 -34.25 12.06 -1.92
CA ARG A 56 -34.88 10.88 -1.29
C ARG A 56 -36.38 10.79 -1.57
N SER A 57 -37.03 11.90 -1.89
CA SER A 57 -38.45 11.91 -2.25
C SER A 57 -38.74 11.28 -3.63
N TYR A 58 -37.72 11.11 -4.48
CA TYR A 58 -37.88 10.46 -5.77
C TYR A 58 -38.21 8.97 -5.62
N PRO A 59 -39.09 8.43 -6.48
CA PRO A 59 -39.43 7.01 -6.44
C PRO A 59 -38.18 6.17 -6.67
N THR A 60 -37.98 5.18 -5.80
CA THR A 60 -36.93 4.18 -6.01
C THR A 60 -37.26 3.39 -7.27
N VAL A 61 -36.38 3.45 -8.26
CA VAL A 61 -36.54 2.71 -9.52
C VAL A 61 -36.09 1.28 -9.30
N GLU A 62 -36.99 0.32 -9.49
CA GLU A 62 -36.65 -1.10 -9.44
C GLU A 62 -35.64 -1.42 -10.56
N PRO A 63 -34.46 -1.97 -10.24
CA PRO A 63 -33.49 -2.33 -11.27
C PRO A 63 -34.04 -3.42 -12.19
N ALA A 64 -33.69 -3.34 -13.47
CA ALA A 64 -34.10 -4.35 -14.45
C ALA A 64 -33.73 -5.77 -13.99
N ALA A 65 -34.63 -6.74 -14.20
CA ALA A 65 -34.40 -8.13 -13.83
C ALA A 65 -33.04 -8.63 -14.34
N GLY A 66 -32.31 -9.30 -13.45
CA GLY A 66 -30.99 -9.86 -13.74
C GLY A 66 -29.84 -8.83 -13.82
N LEU A 67 -30.05 -7.54 -13.52
CA LEU A 67 -28.97 -6.55 -13.49
C LEU A 67 -27.84 -6.96 -12.54
N ALA A 68 -28.17 -7.39 -11.32
CA ALA A 68 -27.19 -7.85 -10.35
C ALA A 68 -26.33 -9.02 -10.90
N ALA A 69 -26.95 -9.98 -11.57
CA ALA A 69 -26.24 -11.10 -12.17
C ALA A 69 -25.32 -10.67 -13.32
N ARG A 70 -25.77 -9.73 -14.17
CA ARG A 70 -24.94 -9.17 -15.26
C ARG A 70 -23.74 -8.39 -14.71
N VAL A 71 -23.97 -7.54 -13.70
CA VAL A 71 -22.92 -6.75 -13.05
C VAL A 71 -21.91 -7.66 -12.34
N ALA A 72 -22.38 -8.66 -11.58
CA ALA A 72 -21.50 -9.63 -10.92
C ALA A 72 -20.64 -10.40 -11.93
N ARG A 73 -21.24 -10.87 -13.04
CA ARG A 73 -20.51 -11.56 -14.11
C ARG A 73 -19.46 -10.64 -14.74
N ALA A 74 -19.81 -9.40 -15.06
CA ALA A 74 -18.87 -8.44 -15.62
C ALA A 74 -17.72 -8.14 -14.66
N ALA A 75 -18.01 -7.95 -13.37
CA ALA A 75 -16.99 -7.71 -12.34
C ALA A 75 -15.98 -8.86 -12.23
N ILE A 76 -16.46 -10.12 -12.25
CA ILE A 76 -15.58 -11.31 -12.22
C ILE A 76 -14.68 -11.36 -13.46
N LEU A 77 -15.24 -11.13 -14.65
CA LEU A 77 -14.47 -11.14 -15.91
C LEU A 77 -13.39 -10.04 -15.91
N HIS A 78 -13.74 -8.82 -15.49
CA HIS A 78 -12.78 -7.73 -15.37
C HIS A 78 -11.67 -8.02 -14.34
N ALA A 79 -12.01 -8.64 -13.21
CA ALA A 79 -11.02 -9.04 -12.21
C ALA A 79 -10.08 -10.14 -12.72
N GLN A 80 -10.56 -11.06 -13.56
CA GLN A 80 -9.72 -12.07 -14.21
C GLN A 80 -8.80 -11.45 -15.27
N GLN A 81 -9.32 -10.56 -16.12
CA GLN A 81 -8.55 -9.92 -17.17
C GLN A 81 -7.42 -9.03 -16.62
N ARG A 82 -7.65 -8.34 -15.49
CA ARG A 82 -6.58 -7.60 -14.81
C ARG A 82 -5.50 -8.54 -14.23
N ARG A 83 -5.88 -9.70 -13.71
CA ARG A 83 -4.92 -10.70 -13.21
C ARG A 83 -4.06 -11.27 -14.34
N THR A 84 -4.64 -11.54 -15.51
CA THR A 84 -3.86 -12.04 -16.66
C THR A 84 -2.97 -10.96 -17.28
N ALA A 85 -3.40 -9.70 -17.30
CA ALA A 85 -2.57 -8.58 -17.73
C ALA A 85 -1.39 -8.31 -16.78
N ALA A 86 -1.58 -8.49 -15.47
CA ALA A 86 -0.50 -8.40 -14.48
C ALA A 86 0.49 -9.58 -14.57
N PHE A 87 0.05 -10.72 -15.11
CA PHE A 87 0.87 -11.90 -15.40
C PHE A 87 1.47 -11.90 -16.81
N ALA A 88 1.30 -10.83 -17.59
CA ALA A 88 2.05 -10.67 -18.83
C ALA A 88 3.55 -10.73 -18.47
N PRO A 89 4.30 -11.73 -18.97
CA PRO A 89 5.71 -11.83 -18.65
C PRO A 89 6.36 -10.52 -19.09
N ARG A 90 7.00 -9.85 -18.13
CA ARG A 90 7.77 -8.63 -18.39
C ARG A 90 8.96 -9.05 -19.24
N MET A 91 8.77 -9.10 -20.56
CA MET A 91 9.84 -9.45 -21.48
C MET A 91 10.99 -8.49 -21.24
N PRO A 92 12.21 -8.99 -21.05
CA PRO A 92 13.35 -8.12 -20.80
C PRO A 92 13.53 -7.21 -22.03
N SER A 93 13.87 -5.94 -21.78
CA SER A 93 13.84 -4.88 -22.80
C SER A 93 14.68 -5.18 -24.05
N TRP A 94 15.74 -5.99 -23.92
CA TRP A 94 16.53 -6.47 -25.05
C TRP A 94 15.74 -7.39 -25.99
N LEU A 95 14.83 -8.23 -25.47
CA LEU A 95 13.96 -9.08 -26.29
C LEU A 95 12.94 -8.25 -27.08
N GLN A 96 12.42 -7.18 -26.46
CA GLN A 96 11.53 -6.23 -27.13
C GLN A 96 12.27 -5.48 -28.25
N ALA A 97 13.53 -5.10 -28.02
CA ALA A 97 14.37 -4.48 -29.03
C ALA A 97 14.69 -5.43 -30.19
N VAL A 98 14.95 -6.71 -29.92
CA VAL A 98 15.17 -7.75 -30.94
C VAL A 98 13.91 -8.00 -31.77
N ALA A 99 12.74 -8.10 -31.13
CA ALA A 99 11.47 -8.28 -31.84
C ALA A 99 11.13 -7.07 -32.73
N ALA A 100 11.32 -5.85 -32.22
CA ALA A 100 11.15 -4.63 -33.00
C ALA A 100 12.13 -4.58 -34.18
N GLY A 101 13.41 -4.89 -33.95
CA GLY A 101 14.43 -4.97 -34.99
C GLY A 101 14.08 -5.99 -36.08
N LEU A 102 13.65 -7.19 -35.71
CA LEU A 102 13.23 -8.23 -36.66
C LEU A 102 12.00 -7.81 -37.46
N SER A 103 11.02 -7.13 -36.85
CA SER A 103 9.84 -6.63 -37.56
C SER A 103 10.19 -5.55 -38.59
N ILE A 104 11.16 -4.68 -38.27
CA ILE A 104 11.66 -3.66 -39.20
C ILE A 104 12.44 -4.32 -40.33
N LEU A 105 13.34 -5.26 -40.01
CA LEU A 105 14.14 -5.98 -41.01
C LEU A 105 13.28 -6.82 -41.96
N THR A 106 12.25 -7.49 -41.45
CA THR A 106 11.31 -8.26 -42.29
C THR A 106 10.49 -7.34 -43.19
N THR A 107 9.98 -6.22 -42.67
CA THR A 107 9.22 -5.25 -43.47
C THR A 107 10.10 -4.60 -44.55
N VAL A 108 11.33 -4.20 -44.20
CA VAL A 108 12.31 -3.64 -45.15
C VAL A 108 12.73 -4.69 -46.18
N GLY A 109 12.97 -5.93 -45.76
CA GLY A 109 13.31 -7.04 -46.66
C GLY A 109 12.21 -7.31 -47.68
N ILE A 110 10.94 -7.30 -47.26
CA ILE A 110 9.78 -7.44 -48.16
C ILE A 110 9.69 -6.27 -49.14
N LEU A 111 9.90 -5.03 -48.68
CA LEU A 111 9.84 -3.83 -49.52
C LEU A 111 10.95 -3.78 -50.58
N VAL A 112 12.15 -4.24 -50.22
CA VAL A 112 13.30 -4.36 -51.13
C VAL A 112 13.10 -5.50 -52.12
N ALA A 113 12.59 -6.66 -51.66
CA ALA A 113 12.29 -7.80 -52.52
C ALA A 113 11.19 -7.50 -53.56
N GLN A 114 10.24 -6.60 -53.24
CA GLN A 114 9.21 -6.13 -54.17
C GLN A 114 9.67 -4.98 -55.11
N GLY A 115 10.96 -4.63 -55.13
CA GLY A 115 11.52 -3.66 -56.09
C GLY A 115 11.15 -2.19 -55.82
N GLY A 116 10.70 -1.84 -54.61
CA GLY A 116 10.10 -0.55 -54.27
C GLY A 116 11.06 0.60 -53.94
N THR A 117 12.36 0.48 -54.21
CA THR A 117 13.37 1.37 -53.59
C THR A 117 13.39 2.81 -54.12
N ALA A 118 12.97 3.07 -55.36
CA ALA A 118 13.10 4.41 -55.94
C ALA A 118 11.85 5.31 -55.82
N ARG A 119 10.64 4.75 -55.67
CA ARG A 119 9.38 5.54 -55.69
C ARG A 119 8.59 5.57 -54.38
N ALA A 120 8.89 4.68 -53.42
CA ALA A 120 8.18 4.61 -52.14
C ALA A 120 8.86 5.44 -51.02
N ALA A 121 10.18 5.65 -51.10
CA ALA A 121 10.95 6.35 -50.06
C ALA A 121 10.53 7.81 -49.87
N GLY A 122 10.18 8.51 -50.96
CA GLY A 122 9.78 9.93 -50.90
C GLY A 122 8.45 10.17 -50.16
N ARG A 123 7.53 9.21 -50.15
CA ARG A 123 6.20 9.37 -49.50
C ARG A 123 6.16 8.92 -48.04
N LEU A 124 7.16 8.17 -47.57
CA LEU A 124 7.17 7.65 -46.19
C LEU A 124 7.75 8.66 -45.19
N VAL A 125 8.70 9.49 -45.63
CA VAL A 125 9.37 10.51 -44.80
C VAL A 125 8.43 11.66 -44.43
N GLU A 126 7.41 11.94 -45.25
CA GLU A 126 6.45 13.03 -45.01
C GLU A 126 5.34 12.65 -44.00
N ARG A 127 5.17 11.35 -43.70
CA ARG A 127 4.16 10.86 -42.73
C ARG A 127 4.73 10.59 -41.33
N THR A 128 6.04 10.51 -41.15
CA THR A 128 6.65 10.18 -39.86
C THR A 128 6.83 11.39 -38.95
N THR A 129 6.91 12.61 -39.50
CA THR A 129 7.08 13.85 -38.72
C THR A 129 5.78 14.37 -38.10
N SER A 130 4.61 14.08 -38.67
CA SER A 130 3.31 14.56 -38.13
C SER A 130 2.70 13.65 -37.04
N ALA A 131 3.12 12.39 -36.96
CA ALA A 131 2.62 11.46 -35.94
C ALA A 131 3.42 11.51 -34.61
N GLY A 132 4.65 12.03 -34.64
CA GLY A 132 5.54 12.07 -33.48
C GLY A 132 5.09 13.05 -32.38
N THR A 133 4.49 14.17 -32.77
CA THR A 133 4.05 15.22 -31.83
C THR A 133 2.80 14.79 -31.04
N TYR A 134 1.89 14.04 -31.66
CA TYR A 134 0.65 13.58 -31.00
C TYR A 134 0.90 12.49 -29.93
N VAL A 135 2.00 11.73 -30.07
CA VAL A 135 2.36 10.66 -29.11
C VAL A 135 3.13 11.22 -27.91
N LEU A 136 3.85 12.33 -28.06
CA LEU A 136 4.54 13.00 -26.95
C LEU A 136 3.56 13.70 -26.01
N GLU A 137 2.52 14.36 -26.53
CA GLU A 137 1.52 15.08 -25.72
C GLU A 137 0.66 14.14 -24.84
N LYS A 138 0.43 12.90 -25.30
CA LYS A 138 -0.34 11.90 -24.54
C LYS A 138 0.44 11.24 -23.40
N LYS A 139 1.77 11.32 -23.39
CA LYS A 139 2.59 10.72 -22.31
C LYS A 139 2.56 11.54 -21.03
N ASP A 140 2.48 12.87 -21.10
CA ASP A 140 2.49 13.71 -19.90
C ASP A 140 1.21 13.56 -19.08
N ARG A 141 0.05 13.47 -19.75
CA ARG A 141 -1.25 13.24 -19.09
C ARG A 141 -1.32 11.91 -18.34
N LEU A 142 -0.66 10.87 -18.86
CA LEU A 142 -0.62 9.55 -18.21
C LEU A 142 0.28 9.56 -16.97
N LEU A 143 1.36 10.35 -16.97
CA LEU A 143 2.26 10.43 -15.82
C LEU A 143 1.61 11.13 -14.62
N GLU A 144 0.74 12.10 -14.85
CA GLU A 144 -0.05 12.76 -13.81
C GLU A 144 -1.08 11.80 -13.19
N ASP A 145 -1.82 11.05 -14.03
CA ASP A 145 -2.79 10.04 -13.57
C ASP A 145 -2.14 8.93 -12.74
N PHE A 146 -0.93 8.48 -13.11
CA PHE A 146 -0.18 7.49 -12.33
C PHE A 146 0.29 8.04 -10.97
N ARG A 147 0.57 9.35 -10.88
CA ARG A 147 1.00 10.00 -9.64
C ARG A 147 -0.16 10.12 -8.66
N ILE A 148 -1.34 10.49 -9.13
CA ILE A 148 -2.58 10.53 -8.34
C ILE A 148 -2.96 9.11 -7.90
N LEU A 149 -2.91 8.13 -8.81
CA LEU A 149 -3.19 6.73 -8.48
C LEU A 149 -2.24 6.18 -7.40
N ARG A 150 -0.96 6.53 -7.44
CA ARG A 150 0.02 6.13 -6.42
C ARG A 150 -0.30 6.74 -5.04
N VAL A 151 -0.74 7.99 -4.97
CA VAL A 151 -1.11 8.64 -3.71
C VAL A 151 -2.38 8.00 -3.13
N VAL A 152 -3.39 7.76 -3.95
CA VAL A 152 -4.64 7.10 -3.52
C VAL A 152 -4.40 5.66 -3.07
N VAL A 153 -3.56 4.91 -3.79
CA VAL A 153 -3.18 3.53 -3.40
C VAL A 153 -2.31 3.54 -2.14
N GLY A 154 -1.43 4.52 -1.96
CA GLY A 154 -0.63 4.70 -0.74
C GLY A 154 -1.53 4.94 0.48
N ALA A 155 -2.43 5.92 0.39
CA ALA A 155 -3.36 6.27 1.46
C ALA A 155 -4.35 5.13 1.79
N ALA A 156 -4.84 4.40 0.79
CA ALA A 156 -5.74 3.26 0.99
C ALA A 156 -5.06 2.04 1.63
N ILE A 157 -3.73 1.93 1.51
CA ILE A 157 -2.93 0.87 2.11
C ILE A 157 -2.48 1.26 3.53
N GLU A 158 -2.19 2.53 3.80
CA GLU A 158 -1.83 3.05 5.13
C GLU A 158 -2.90 2.73 6.19
N GLY A 159 -4.17 3.06 5.92
CA GLY A 159 -5.26 2.75 6.85
C GLY A 159 -5.52 1.26 7.08
N ARG A 160 -4.96 0.37 6.23
CA ARG A 160 -5.02 -1.09 6.40
C ARG A 160 -3.78 -1.64 7.10
N LEU A 161 -2.62 -1.00 6.97
CA LEU A 161 -1.39 -1.36 7.68
C LEU A 161 -1.47 -0.99 9.16
N ASP A 162 -2.04 0.15 9.51
CA ASP A 162 -2.21 0.57 10.91
C ASP A 162 -3.06 -0.44 11.70
N ARG A 163 -4.17 -0.89 11.12
CA ARG A 163 -5.04 -1.93 11.71
C ARG A 163 -4.35 -3.28 11.89
N VAL A 164 -3.38 -3.61 11.05
CA VAL A 164 -2.59 -4.84 11.17
C VAL A 164 -1.50 -4.67 12.23
N SER A 165 -0.86 -3.50 12.29
CA SER A 165 0.14 -3.16 13.32
C SER A 165 -0.48 -3.22 14.72
N ASP A 166 -1.65 -2.60 14.93
CA ASP A 166 -2.36 -2.63 16.20
C ASP A 166 -2.67 -4.07 16.64
N ARG A 167 -3.12 -4.92 15.70
CA ARG A 167 -3.44 -6.33 15.97
C ARG A 167 -2.19 -7.14 16.33
N VAL A 168 -1.04 -6.84 15.72
CA VAL A 168 0.23 -7.50 16.06
C VAL A 168 0.69 -7.10 17.47
N GLU A 169 0.56 -5.82 17.83
CA GLU A 169 0.93 -5.32 19.16
C GLU A 169 0.04 -5.92 20.26
N ASP A 170 -1.25 -6.09 19.98
CA ASP A 170 -2.21 -6.72 20.90
C ASP A 170 -1.88 -8.20 21.12
N TYR A 171 -1.50 -8.91 20.06
CA TYR A 171 -1.01 -10.29 20.16
C TYR A 171 0.27 -10.40 20.98
N ARG A 172 1.19 -9.45 20.84
CA ARG A 172 2.44 -9.40 21.60
C ARG A 172 2.16 -9.24 23.10
N ARG A 173 1.26 -8.32 23.47
CA ARG A 173 0.85 -8.12 24.87
C ARG A 173 0.22 -9.35 25.50
N LEU A 174 -0.60 -10.09 24.75
CA LEU A 174 -1.21 -11.33 25.23
C LEU A 174 -0.16 -12.43 25.51
N LEU A 175 0.89 -12.50 24.69
CA LEU A 175 2.01 -13.42 24.90
C LEU A 175 2.83 -13.04 26.13
N GLU A 176 3.07 -11.74 26.35
CA GLU A 176 3.79 -11.24 27.53
C GLU A 176 3.00 -11.53 28.82
N ARG A 177 1.69 -11.24 28.86
CA ARG A 177 0.85 -11.61 30.01
C ARG A 177 0.84 -13.10 30.29
N ARG A 178 0.81 -13.95 29.27
CA ARG A 178 0.88 -15.41 29.45
C ARG A 178 2.20 -15.81 30.08
N ARG A 179 3.32 -15.26 29.61
CA ARG A 179 4.65 -15.50 30.19
C ARG A 179 4.74 -15.04 31.64
N GLU A 180 4.23 -13.86 31.97
CA GLU A 180 4.19 -13.34 33.34
C GLU A 180 3.33 -14.22 34.26
N THR A 181 2.14 -14.62 33.79
CA THR A 181 1.23 -15.50 34.53
C THR A 181 1.84 -16.90 34.73
N GLU A 182 2.63 -17.36 33.78
CA GLU A 182 3.33 -18.64 33.85
C GLU A 182 4.56 -18.54 34.77
N GLN A 183 5.34 -17.46 34.72
CA GLN A 183 6.43 -17.15 35.65
C GLN A 183 5.95 -16.97 37.09
N GLN A 184 4.79 -16.36 37.31
CA GLN A 184 4.16 -16.26 38.63
C GLN A 184 3.59 -17.59 39.13
N ARG A 185 3.28 -18.53 38.23
CA ARG A 185 2.83 -19.87 38.60
C ARG A 185 3.99 -20.82 38.95
N LEU A 186 5.21 -20.54 38.47
CA LEU A 186 6.39 -21.31 38.89
C LEU A 186 6.81 -20.89 40.31
N PRO A 187 6.97 -21.84 41.26
CA PRO A 187 7.50 -21.52 42.57
C PRO A 187 8.94 -21.02 42.46
N SER A 188 9.29 -20.01 43.26
CA SER A 188 10.64 -19.45 43.35
C SER A 188 11.67 -20.57 43.53
N PRO A 189 12.80 -20.58 42.81
CA PRO A 189 13.86 -21.55 43.08
C PRO A 189 14.31 -21.38 44.54
N PRO A 190 14.52 -22.49 45.29
CA PRO A 190 14.90 -22.42 46.70
C PRO A 190 16.19 -21.59 46.85
N PRO A 191 16.33 -20.83 47.94
CA PRO A 191 17.54 -20.05 48.19
C PRO A 191 18.75 -20.98 48.11
N ARG A 192 19.74 -20.61 47.29
CA ARG A 192 21.00 -21.34 47.20
C ARG A 192 21.56 -21.52 48.62
N PRO A 193 21.95 -22.74 49.04
CA PRO A 193 22.59 -22.93 50.34
C PRO A 193 23.84 -22.04 50.40
N GLN A 194 23.93 -21.25 51.47
CA GLN A 194 25.09 -20.42 51.76
C GLN A 194 26.30 -21.36 51.93
N PRO A 195 27.48 -21.05 51.36
CA PRO A 195 28.66 -21.86 51.58
C PRO A 195 29.03 -21.83 53.07
N GLU A 196 29.03 -23.00 53.70
CA GLU A 196 29.56 -23.23 55.05
C GLU A 196 31.01 -22.74 55.15
N PRO A 197 31.44 -22.19 56.31
CA PRO A 197 32.78 -21.64 56.46
C PRO A 197 33.86 -22.73 56.39
N GLU A 198 34.79 -22.56 55.45
CA GLU A 198 35.98 -23.39 55.28
C GLU A 198 36.75 -23.55 56.61
N LYS A 199 36.69 -24.76 57.16
CA LYS A 199 37.55 -25.19 58.25
C LYS A 199 38.95 -25.43 57.67
N LYS A 200 39.84 -24.46 57.87
CA LYS A 200 41.27 -24.56 57.54
C LYS A 200 41.89 -25.73 58.32
N THR A 201 42.28 -26.78 57.61
CA THR A 201 43.27 -27.75 58.10
C THR A 201 44.42 -27.83 57.11
N SER A 202 45.61 -27.67 57.70
CA SER A 202 46.94 -27.43 57.17
C SER A 202 47.58 -28.57 56.37
N LEU A 203 48.19 -28.19 55.22
CA LEU A 203 49.52 -28.56 54.65
C LEU A 203 49.92 -30.05 54.45
N PRO A 204 50.98 -30.39 53.64
CA PRO A 204 51.80 -29.58 52.73
C PRO A 204 51.99 -30.13 51.28
N ASN A 205 52.19 -29.18 50.36
CA ASN A 205 53.10 -29.13 49.21
C ASN A 205 53.79 -30.42 48.70
N SER A 206 53.61 -30.76 47.42
CA SER A 206 54.75 -31.19 46.59
C SER A 206 54.59 -30.78 45.12
N THR A 207 55.72 -30.28 44.64
CA THR A 207 56.14 -29.87 43.30
C THR A 207 55.74 -30.80 42.15
N GLY A 208 55.42 -30.24 40.98
CA GLY A 208 55.31 -31.02 39.75
C GLY A 208 54.92 -30.24 38.50
N SER A 209 55.67 -29.20 38.14
CA SER A 209 55.56 -28.53 36.84
C SER A 209 55.89 -29.49 35.70
N ARG A 210 54.98 -29.68 34.73
CA ARG A 210 55.34 -30.00 33.34
C ARG A 210 54.46 -29.27 32.35
N HIS A 211 55.10 -28.33 31.65
CA HIS A 211 54.74 -27.82 30.34
C HIS A 211 54.28 -28.91 29.37
N VAL A 212 53.21 -28.64 28.62
CA VAL A 212 53.16 -28.89 27.17
C VAL A 212 52.40 -27.76 26.51
N GLU A 213 53.16 -26.87 25.88
CA GLU A 213 52.74 -25.91 24.88
C GLU A 213 52.50 -26.65 23.55
N ARG A 214 51.44 -26.29 22.81
CA ARG A 214 51.40 -26.56 21.37
C ARG A 214 50.44 -25.61 20.65
N ASP A 215 51.05 -24.71 19.90
CA ASP A 215 50.55 -23.97 18.74
C ASP A 215 49.67 -24.82 17.80
N VAL A 216 48.74 -24.19 17.08
CA VAL A 216 48.75 -24.15 15.60
C VAL A 216 47.90 -22.98 15.07
N LYS A 217 48.62 -22.07 14.40
CA LYS A 217 48.27 -21.07 13.38
C LYS A 217 46.92 -21.21 12.64
N ARG A 218 46.31 -20.06 12.35
CA ARG A 218 45.66 -19.80 11.06
C ARG A 218 46.15 -18.48 10.45
N SER A 219 46.86 -18.63 9.33
CA SER A 219 47.36 -17.58 8.45
C SER A 219 46.23 -16.95 7.66
N ASN A 220 46.32 -15.63 7.52
CA ASN A 220 45.71 -14.84 6.46
C ASN A 220 46.14 -15.34 5.08
N GLN A 221 45.18 -15.35 4.15
CA GLN A 221 45.32 -14.74 2.83
C GLN A 221 43.95 -14.32 2.30
#